data_AF-G7TKL1-F1
#
_entry.id   AF-G7TKL1-F1
#
_cell.length_a   1.000
_cell.length_b   1.000
_cell.length_c   1.000
_cell.angle_alpha   90.00
_cell.angle_beta   90.00
_cell.angle_gamma   90.00
#
_symmetry.space_group_name_H-M   'P 1'
#
loop_
_entity.id
_entity.type
_entity.pdbx_description
1 polymer ?
#
loop_
_entity_poly.entity_id
_entity_poly.type
_entity_poly.pdbx_seq_one_letter_code
_entity_poly.pdbx_strand_id
1 'polypeptide(L)'
;MIQLSGGGADVIIETGGQDTRGQSIKAAAANATIVVIGVTPGTSSPIPDYVSLIRKNATIRGIANASRAMFVDLLRAIEQHRIKTLHSNTFRFEKAPQAFDYVARAQHVGKVLVQF
;
A
#
# COMPACT_ATOMS: atom_id res chain seq x y z
N MET A 1 -17.59 -6.36 0.71
CA MET A 1 -17.85 -5.46 1.86
C MET A 1 -16.94 -5.93 2.98
N ILE A 2 -15.83 -5.24 3.27
CA ILE A 2 -14.93 -5.65 4.35
C ILE A 2 -15.60 -5.25 5.66
N GLN A 3 -16.02 -6.25 6.43
CA GLN A 3 -16.63 -6.05 7.73
C GLN A 3 -15.53 -5.72 8.73
N LEU A 4 -15.46 -4.48 9.19
CA LEU A 4 -14.60 -4.09 10.31
C LEU A 4 -15.26 -4.63 11.59
N SER A 5 -14.98 -5.89 11.92
CA SER A 5 -15.45 -6.54 13.13
C SER A 5 -14.77 -5.94 14.36
N GLY A 6 -15.38 -4.91 14.97
CA GLY A 6 -15.29 -4.55 16.39
C GLY A 6 -13.94 -4.41 17.09
N GLY A 7 -12.79 -4.54 16.41
CA GLY A 7 -11.50 -4.77 17.07
C GLY A 7 -10.26 -4.27 16.32
N GLY A 8 -10.41 -3.57 15.20
CA GLY A 8 -9.30 -3.06 14.38
C GLY A 8 -8.94 -3.96 13.19
N ALA A 9 -7.90 -3.60 12.43
CA ALA A 9 -7.40 -4.37 11.29
C ALA A 9 -6.22 -5.26 11.69
N ASP A 10 -6.26 -6.55 11.32
CA ASP A 10 -5.18 -7.52 11.59
C ASP A 10 -3.94 -7.29 10.73
N VAL A 11 -4.15 -6.83 9.49
CA VAL A 11 -3.07 -6.49 8.56
C VAL A 11 -3.34 -5.12 7.98
N ILE A 12 -2.37 -4.22 8.11
CA ILE A 12 -2.42 -2.87 7.55
C ILE A 12 -1.35 -2.74 6.49
N ILE A 13 -1.75 -2.26 5.30
CA ILE A 13 -0.85 -1.96 4.20
C ILE A 13 -0.57 -0.46 4.21
N GLU A 14 0.59 -0.07 4.73
CA GLU A 14 1.00 1.32 4.90
C GLU A 14 1.81 1.81 3.69
N THR A 15 1.22 2.76 2.96
CA THR A 15 1.82 3.43 1.80
C THR A 15 1.81 4.96 1.91
N GLY A 16 1.09 5.53 2.89
CA GLY A 16 0.96 6.98 3.06
C GLY A 16 2.19 7.60 3.71
N GLY A 17 2.98 6.81 4.44
CA GLY A 17 4.25 7.25 5.01
C GLY A 17 4.08 7.90 6.38
N GLN A 18 4.86 8.95 6.66
CA GLN A 18 4.97 9.48 8.03
C GLN A 18 3.64 10.04 8.57
N ASP A 19 2.87 10.72 7.72
CA ASP A 19 1.64 11.41 8.13
C ASP A 19 0.47 10.46 8.45
N THR A 20 0.51 9.21 7.97
CA THR A 20 -0.55 8.20 8.16
C THR A 20 -0.23 7.14 9.20
N ARG A 21 1.05 6.96 9.57
CA ARG A 21 1.49 5.87 10.48
C ARG A 21 0.81 5.88 11.85
N GLY A 22 0.55 7.06 12.42
CA GLY A 22 -0.18 7.16 13.69
C GLY A 22 -1.63 6.65 13.58
N GLN A 23 -2.27 6.88 12.44
CA GLN A 23 -3.62 6.39 12.14
C GLN A 23 -3.61 4.87 11.96
N SER A 24 -2.59 4.33 11.30
CA SER A 24 -2.36 2.89 11.18
C SER A 24 -2.24 2.21 12.55
N ILE A 25 -1.46 2.76 13.48
CA ILE A 25 -1.36 2.21 14.85
C ILE A 25 -2.72 2.27 15.57
N LYS A 26 -3.48 3.36 15.41
CA LYS A 26 -4.82 3.48 16.01
C LYS A 26 -5.82 2.50 15.42
N ALA A 27 -5.75 2.23 14.11
CA ALA A 27 -6.63 1.30 13.41
C ALA A 27 -6.27 -0.17 13.62
N ALA A 28 -5.05 -0.47 14.05
CA ALA A 28 -4.56 -1.83 14.26
C ALA A 28 -5.37 -2.60 15.32
N ALA A 29 -5.65 -3.87 15.05
CA ALA A 29 -6.13 -4.83 16.05
C ALA A 29 -5.02 -5.24 17.03
N ALA A 30 -5.40 -5.95 18.10
CA ALA A 30 -4.42 -6.62 18.95
C ALA A 30 -3.68 -7.70 18.13
N ASN A 31 -2.36 -7.77 18.27
CA ASN A 31 -1.43 -8.63 17.52
C ASN A 31 -1.37 -8.36 16.02
N ALA A 32 -1.83 -7.20 15.56
CA ALA A 32 -1.82 -6.85 14.15
C ALA A 32 -0.41 -6.62 13.57
N THR A 33 -0.29 -6.76 12.25
CA THR A 33 0.91 -6.45 11.48
C THR A 33 0.68 -5.25 10.56
N ILE A 34 1.51 -4.22 10.73
CA ILE A 34 1.57 -3.03 9.86
C ILE A 34 2.73 -3.22 8.88
N VAL A 35 2.43 -3.43 7.61
CA VAL A 35 3.40 -3.63 6.54
C VAL A 35 3.65 -2.30 5.83
N VAL A 36 4.87 -1.78 5.94
CA VAL A 36 5.29 -0.51 5.32
C VAL A 36 5.96 -0.80 3.97
N ILE A 37 5.34 -0.38 2.87
CA ILE A 37 5.82 -0.66 1.49
C ILE A 37 6.57 0.54 0.90
N GLY A 38 6.14 1.75 1.24
CA GLY A 38 6.71 2.99 0.72
C GLY A 38 6.42 4.14 1.66
N VAL A 39 7.23 5.19 1.56
CA VAL A 39 7.10 6.40 2.38
C VAL A 39 7.03 7.59 1.44
N THR A 40 5.89 8.28 1.44
CA THR A 40 5.87 9.67 0.98
C THR A 40 6.63 10.51 2.01
N PRO A 41 7.59 11.38 1.61
CA PRO A 41 8.24 12.29 2.54
C PRO A 41 7.18 13.12 3.27
N GLY A 42 7.13 13.01 4.60
CA GLY A 42 6.25 13.83 5.43
C GLY A 42 6.91 15.15 5.80
N THR A 43 6.10 16.14 6.15
CA THR A 43 6.59 17.44 6.68
C THR A 43 6.71 17.44 8.20
N SER A 44 6.25 16.38 8.86
CA SER A 44 6.24 16.25 10.31
C SER A 44 6.87 14.92 10.74
N SER A 45 7.69 14.96 11.79
CA SER A 45 7.95 13.78 12.59
C SER A 45 7.39 14.06 13.98
N PRO A 46 6.55 13.17 14.49
CA PRO A 46 7.13 12.31 15.52
C PRO A 46 6.63 10.86 15.45
N ILE A 47 7.57 9.97 15.73
CA ILE A 47 7.50 8.84 16.66
C ILE A 47 6.14 8.08 16.72
N PRO A 48 6.13 6.76 16.45
CA PRO A 48 4.99 5.87 16.71
C PRO A 48 4.41 6.09 18.11
N ASP A 49 3.09 6.10 18.25
CA ASP A 49 2.42 5.94 19.56
C ASP A 49 2.82 4.58 20.15
N TYR A 50 4.00 4.52 20.78
CA TYR A 50 4.59 3.27 21.26
C TYR A 50 3.74 2.65 22.34
N VAL A 51 3.02 3.46 23.13
CA VAL A 51 2.10 2.96 24.15
C VAL A 51 0.98 2.15 23.48
N SER A 52 0.36 2.69 22.43
CA SER A 52 -0.66 1.97 21.68
C SER A 52 -0.08 0.75 20.94
N LEU A 53 1.10 0.89 20.34
CA LEU A 53 1.80 -0.22 19.68
C LEU A 53 2.05 -1.39 20.65
N ILE A 54 2.57 -1.11 21.86
CA ILE A 54 2.86 -2.08 22.90
C ILE A 54 1.57 -2.68 23.47
N ARG A 55 0.58 -1.85 23.81
CA ARG A 55 -0.71 -2.33 24.35
C ARG A 55 -1.44 -3.26 23.38
N LYS A 56 -1.29 -3.00 22.08
CA LYS A 56 -1.86 -3.84 21.03
C LYS A 56 -0.95 -4.98 20.63
N ASN A 57 0.27 -5.10 21.15
CA ASN A 57 1.25 -6.07 20.72
C ASN A 57 1.44 -6.10 19.18
N ALA A 58 1.45 -4.91 18.54
CA ALA A 58 1.45 -4.80 17.09
C ALA A 58 2.88 -4.80 16.52
N THR A 59 3.06 -5.40 15.34
CA THR A 59 4.34 -5.47 14.62
C THR A 59 4.38 -4.46 13.48
N ILE A 60 5.49 -3.73 13.32
CA ILE A 60 5.75 -2.91 12.13
C ILE A 60 6.84 -3.59 11.30
N ARG A 61 6.55 -3.89 10.04
CA ARG A 61 7.48 -4.56 9.11
C ARG A 61 7.65 -3.75 7.84
N GLY A 62 8.87 -3.28 7.59
CA GLY A 62 9.25 -2.69 6.31
C GLY A 62 9.46 -3.76 5.24
N ILE A 63 8.97 -3.52 4.03
CA ILE A 63 9.27 -4.32 2.83
C ILE A 63 9.57 -3.39 1.65
N ALA A 64 10.53 -3.79 0.80
CA ALA A 64 10.84 -3.05 -0.43
C ALA A 64 10.40 -3.81 -1.69
N ASN A 65 10.49 -5.14 -1.66
CA ASN A 65 10.12 -6.05 -2.75
C ASN A 65 9.69 -7.40 -2.19
N ALA A 66 9.15 -8.26 -3.06
CA ALA A 66 8.79 -9.65 -2.76
C ALA A 66 9.72 -10.63 -3.49
N SER A 67 9.75 -11.89 -3.05
CA SER A 67 10.54 -12.94 -3.71
C SER A 67 9.89 -13.40 -5.02
N ARG A 68 10.65 -14.07 -5.89
CA ARG A 68 10.11 -14.73 -7.09
C ARG A 68 8.99 -15.72 -6.75
N ALA A 69 9.13 -16.47 -5.66
CA ALA A 69 8.11 -17.42 -5.23
C ALA A 69 6.78 -16.70 -4.93
N MET A 70 6.84 -15.59 -4.19
CA MET A 70 5.65 -14.76 -3.92
C MET A 70 5.03 -14.18 -5.19
N PHE A 71 5.85 -13.83 -6.19
CA PHE A 71 5.32 -13.36 -7.48
C PHE A 71 4.57 -14.46 -8.23
N VAL A 72 5.08 -15.70 -8.23
CA VAL A 72 4.36 -16.84 -8.81
C VAL A 72 3.05 -17.10 -8.08
N ASP A 73 3.04 -17.00 -6.75
CA ASP A 73 1.82 -17.16 -5.96
C ASP A 73 0.80 -16.05 -6.24
N LEU A 74 1.27 -14.81 -6.43
CA LEU A 74 0.42 -13.70 -6.87
C LEU A 74 -0.23 -13.99 -8.24
N LEU A 75 0.53 -14.50 -9.21
CA LEU A 75 -0.01 -14.83 -10.53
C LEU A 75 -1.11 -15.91 -10.44
N ARG A 76 -0.88 -16.96 -9.63
CA ARG A 76 -1.89 -18.00 -9.37
C ARG A 76 -3.15 -17.42 -8.74
N ALA A 77 -2.99 -16.52 -7.76
CA ALA A 77 -4.11 -15.85 -7.11
C ALA A 77 -4.89 -14.95 -8.09
N ILE A 78 -4.19 -14.23 -8.97
CA ILE A 78 -4.81 -13.41 -10.02
C ILE A 78 -5.68 -14.27 -10.94
N GLU A 79 -5.16 -15.41 -11.40
CA GLU A 79 -5.88 -16.34 -12.26
C GLU A 79 -7.09 -16.94 -11.56
N GLN A 80 -6.89 -17.48 -10.35
CA GLN A 80 -7.94 -18.15 -9.57
C GLN A 80 -9.08 -17.20 -9.21
N HIS A 81 -8.77 -15.97 -8.80
CA HIS A 81 -9.75 -15.00 -8.33
C HIS A 81 -10.17 -13.99 -9.40
N ARG A 82 -9.67 -14.13 -10.64
CA ARG A 82 -9.93 -13.22 -11.77
C ARG A 82 -9.70 -11.76 -11.40
N ILE A 83 -8.62 -11.49 -10.68
CA ILE A 83 -8.27 -10.14 -10.23
C ILE A 83 -7.99 -9.28 -11.46
N LYS A 84 -8.77 -8.21 -11.64
CA LYS A 84 -8.54 -7.23 -12.71
C LYS A 84 -7.73 -6.06 -12.17
N THR A 85 -6.64 -5.71 -12.85
CA THR A 85 -5.86 -4.52 -12.53
C THR A 85 -6.60 -3.28 -13.04
N LEU A 86 -6.93 -2.37 -12.13
CA LEU A 86 -7.44 -1.06 -12.49
C LEU A 86 -6.30 -0.25 -13.12
N HIS A 87 -6.56 0.34 -14.29
CA HIS A 87 -5.69 1.32 -14.91
C HIS A 87 -6.52 2.54 -15.31
N SER A 88 -5.91 3.73 -15.24
CA SER A 88 -6.59 4.98 -15.57
C SER A 88 -6.48 5.29 -17.06
N ASN A 89 -5.25 5.33 -17.57
CA ASN A 89 -4.94 5.73 -18.95
C ASN A 89 -3.84 4.85 -19.55
N THR A 90 -3.92 4.68 -20.86
CA THR A 90 -2.85 4.08 -21.68
C THR A 90 -2.30 5.13 -22.61
N PHE A 91 -0.98 5.33 -22.59
CA PHE A 91 -0.25 6.21 -23.48
C PHE A 91 0.54 5.37 -24.48
N ARG A 92 0.67 5.83 -25.73
CA ARG A 92 1.64 5.22 -26.64
C ARG A 92 3.07 5.54 -26.18
N PHE A 93 4.04 4.73 -26.57
CA PHE A 93 5.43 4.89 -26.16
C PHE A 93 6.01 6.28 -26.52
N GLU A 94 5.64 6.84 -27.67
CA GLU A 94 6.08 8.18 -28.08
C GLU A 94 5.53 9.30 -27.17
N LYS A 95 4.56 8.97 -26.32
CA LYS A 95 3.95 9.84 -25.32
C LYS A 95 4.32 9.49 -23.88
N ALA A 96 5.41 8.73 -23.68
CA ALA A 96 5.90 8.39 -22.35
C ALA A 96 6.15 9.63 -21.46
N PRO A 97 6.71 10.76 -21.93
CA PRO A 97 6.85 11.96 -21.11
C PRO A 97 5.52 12.47 -20.54
N GLN A 98 4.45 12.48 -21.34
CA GLN A 98 3.12 12.89 -20.88
C GLN A 98 2.52 11.89 -19.87
N ALA A 99 2.85 10.60 -20.00
CA ALA A 99 2.45 9.59 -19.01
C ALA A 99 3.10 9.87 -17.64
N PHE A 100 4.39 10.23 -17.62
CA PHE A 100 5.07 10.63 -16.38
C PHE A 100 4.49 11.91 -15.77
N ASP A 101 4.20 12.93 -16.58
CA ASP A 101 3.54 14.15 -16.10
C ASP A 101 2.16 13.86 -15.48
N TYR A 102 1.39 12.96 -16.10
CA TYR A 102 0.09 12.54 -15.61
C TYR A 102 0.19 11.80 -14.26
N VAL A 103 1.19 10.94 -14.08
CA VAL A 103 1.49 10.29 -12.79
C VAL A 103 1.90 11.32 -11.74
N ALA A 104 2.79 12.26 -12.08
CA ALA A 104 3.32 13.27 -11.18
C ALA A 104 2.23 14.21 -10.61
N ARG A 105 1.16 14.46 -11.37
CA ARG A 105 0.00 15.24 -10.90
C ARG A 105 -0.92 14.46 -9.96
N ALA A 106 -0.65 13.18 -9.70
CA ALA A 106 -1.45 12.30 -8.84
C ALA A 106 -2.95 12.23 -9.22
N GLN A 107 -3.29 12.41 -10.49
CA GLN A 107 -4.68 12.40 -11.00
C GLN A 107 -5.18 11.01 -11.42
N HIS A 108 -4.45 9.96 -11.07
CA HIS A 108 -4.74 8.59 -11.50
C HIS A 108 -5.19 7.72 -10.33
N VAL A 109 -6.10 6.80 -10.62
CA VAL A 109 -6.40 5.66 -9.74
C VAL A 109 -5.94 4.40 -10.46
N GLY A 110 -5.17 3.55 -9.78
CA GLY A 110 -4.63 2.34 -10.37
C GLY A 110 -3.32 2.59 -11.13
N LYS A 111 -3.11 1.89 -12.24
CA LYS A 111 -1.87 1.97 -13.04
C LYS A 111 -2.03 2.90 -14.24
N VAL A 112 -0.92 3.50 -14.67
CA VAL A 112 -0.79 4.18 -15.97
C VAL A 112 0.04 3.28 -16.86
N LEU A 113 -0.48 2.99 -18.06
CA LEU A 113 0.15 2.04 -18.98
C LEU A 113 0.85 2.78 -20.12
N VAL A 114 1.96 2.21 -20.59
CA VAL A 114 2.66 2.63 -21.80
C VAL A 114 2.66 1.46 -22.78
N GLN A 115 2.11 1.70 -23.97
CA GLN A 115 2.00 0.72 -25.05
C GLN A 115 3.11 0.92 -26.08
N PHE A 116 3.77 -0.18 -26.45
CA PHE A 116 4.82 -0.25 -27.47
C PHE A 116 4.27 -0.78 -28.79
#